data_AF-A0A1E5J0M9-F1
#
_entry.id   AF-A0A1E5J0M9-F1
#
_cell.length_a   1.000
_cell.length_b   1.000
_cell.length_c   1.000
_cell.angle_alpha   90.00
_cell.angle_beta   90.00
_cell.angle_gamma   90.00
#
_symmetry.space_group_name_H-M   'P 1'
#
loop_
_entity.id
_entity.type
_entity.pdbx_description
1 polymer ?
#
loop_
_entity_poly.entity_id
_entity_poly.type
_entity_poly.pdbx_seq_one_letter_code
_entity_poly.pdbx_strand_id
1 'polypeptide(L)'
;MQTTQVLLSEAHLGTKLNHAISGERRGEFGLLLAMLSADARDMAQFHLKGSDREIEQRLHEQFELPKSQPLLSDMSKEQVIDHSLVFQQQGLAAFHLSQCLQPEAVVTRGAVPIEVSQVLANCSLVSKAKYTGDLTDEDLSINTPHFVDQLVQQRLLAEIIV
;
A
#
# COMPACT_ATOMS: atom_id res chain seq x y z
N MET A 1 -5.32 -16.73 -22.55
CA MET A 1 -4.24 -16.11 -21.77
C MET A 1 -4.78 -15.85 -20.37
N GLN A 2 -4.22 -16.52 -19.35
CA GLN A 2 -4.49 -16.18 -17.95
C GLN A 2 -3.41 -15.20 -17.52
N THR A 3 -3.74 -13.91 -17.44
CA THR A 3 -2.91 -12.89 -16.80
C THR A 3 -3.31 -12.82 -15.34
N THR A 4 -2.72 -13.70 -14.53
CA THR A 4 -2.98 -13.76 -13.08
C THR A 4 -2.39 -12.56 -12.33
N GLN A 5 -1.47 -11.81 -12.96
CA GLN A 5 -0.85 -10.64 -12.37
C GLN A 5 -1.53 -9.35 -12.86
N VAL A 6 -1.93 -8.52 -11.90
CA VAL A 6 -2.43 -7.17 -12.11
C VAL A 6 -1.29 -6.32 -12.68
N LEU A 7 -1.45 -5.81 -13.90
CA LEU A 7 -0.48 -4.90 -14.51
C LEU A 7 -0.74 -3.48 -14.00
N LEU A 8 0.30 -2.80 -13.54
CA LEU A 8 0.14 -1.55 -12.77
C LEU A 8 0.72 -0.35 -13.52
N SER A 9 1.95 -0.48 -14.01
CA SER A 9 2.69 0.58 -14.71
C SER A 9 3.30 0.07 -16.01
N GLU A 10 3.53 0.97 -16.97
CA GLU A 10 4.19 0.68 -18.25
C GLU A 10 5.56 0.00 -18.06
N ALA A 11 6.28 0.31 -16.99
CA ALA A 11 7.55 -0.35 -16.68
C ALA A 11 7.42 -1.88 -16.56
N HIS A 12 6.25 -2.39 -16.12
CA HIS A 12 5.97 -3.83 -16.05
C HIS A 12 5.69 -4.45 -17.43
N LEU A 13 5.29 -3.64 -18.41
CA LEU A 13 5.07 -4.08 -19.78
C LEU A 13 6.38 -4.12 -20.57
N GLY A 14 7.38 -3.32 -20.20
CA GLY A 14 8.67 -3.26 -20.87
C GLY A 14 8.50 -2.94 -22.36
N THR A 15 8.94 -3.84 -23.24
CA THR A 15 8.82 -3.67 -24.70
C THR A 15 7.54 -4.26 -25.29
N LYS A 16 6.66 -4.89 -24.50
CA LYS A 16 5.46 -5.58 -25.02
C LYS A 16 4.52 -4.63 -25.75
N LEU A 17 4.38 -3.40 -25.25
CA LEU A 17 3.59 -2.36 -25.90
C LEU A 17 4.14 -2.02 -27.30
N ASN A 18 5.47 -1.86 -27.40
CA ASN A 18 6.18 -1.60 -28.65
C ASN A 18 6.05 -2.78 -29.63
N HIS A 19 6.16 -4.01 -29.15
CA HIS A 19 5.98 -5.20 -29.97
C HIS A 19 4.54 -5.33 -30.51
N ALA A 20 3.52 -4.96 -29.73
CA ALA A 20 2.14 -4.96 -30.17
C ALA A 20 1.89 -3.93 -31.30
N ILE A 21 2.56 -2.77 -31.23
CA ILE A 21 2.52 -1.75 -32.30
C ILE A 21 3.22 -2.26 -33.55
N SER A 22 4.45 -2.75 -33.43
CA SER A 22 5.25 -3.25 -34.57
C SER A 22 4.61 -4.46 -35.25
N GLY A 23 3.82 -5.26 -34.53
CA GLY A 23 3.11 -6.41 -35.06
C GLY A 23 1.69 -6.14 -35.58
N GLU A 24 1.25 -4.88 -35.66
CA GLU A 24 -0.12 -4.48 -36.03
C GLU A 24 -1.24 -5.10 -35.16
N ARG A 25 -0.92 -5.54 -33.94
CA ARG A 25 -1.87 -6.20 -33.02
C ARG A 25 -2.63 -5.18 -32.19
N ARG A 26 -3.43 -4.35 -32.86
CA ARG A 26 -4.19 -3.24 -32.23
C ARG A 26 -5.09 -3.68 -31.07
N GLY A 27 -5.67 -4.87 -31.15
CA GLY A 27 -6.50 -5.42 -30.06
C GLY A 27 -5.70 -5.76 -28.81
N GLU A 28 -4.48 -6.29 -28.96
CA GLU A 28 -3.58 -6.57 -27.83
C GLU A 28 -3.06 -5.27 -27.23
N PHE A 29 -2.69 -4.29 -28.07
CA PHE A 29 -2.28 -2.97 -27.63
C PHE A 29 -3.38 -2.28 -26.80
N GLY A 30 -4.62 -2.24 -27.31
CA GLY A 30 -5.74 -1.64 -26.61
C GLY A 30 -6.06 -2.33 -25.29
N LEU A 31 -5.93 -3.66 -25.24
CA LEU A 31 -6.12 -4.44 -24.02
C LEU A 31 -5.01 -4.17 -22.99
N LEU A 32 -3.74 -4.16 -23.41
CA LEU A 32 -2.61 -3.84 -22.54
C LEU A 32 -2.74 -2.44 -21.94
N LEU A 33 -3.18 -1.46 -22.74
CA LEU A 33 -3.39 -0.08 -22.31
C LEU A 33 -4.59 0.03 -21.33
N ALA A 34 -5.67 -0.69 -21.59
CA ALA A 34 -6.83 -0.73 -20.69
C ALA A 34 -6.55 -1.43 -19.35
N MET A 35 -5.53 -2.28 -19.29
CA MET A 35 -5.09 -2.96 -18.07
C MET A 35 -4.11 -2.13 -17.22
N LEU A 36 -3.57 -1.02 -17.73
CA LEU A 36 -2.72 -0.13 -16.95
C LEU A 36 -3.55 0.56 -15.85
N SER A 37 -2.91 0.87 -14.73
CA SER A 37 -3.58 1.63 -13.68
C SER A 37 -3.85 3.07 -14.16
N ALA A 38 -5.07 3.54 -13.92
CA ALA A 38 -5.46 4.93 -14.13
C ALA A 38 -5.11 5.84 -12.93
N ASP A 39 -4.61 5.25 -11.83
CA ASP A 39 -4.24 6.00 -10.63
C ASP A 39 -2.88 6.68 -10.83
N ALA A 40 -2.86 8.01 -10.75
CA ALA A 40 -1.64 8.79 -10.92
C ALA A 40 -0.55 8.41 -9.89
N ARG A 41 -0.93 7.93 -8.71
CA ARG A 41 0.02 7.52 -7.67
C ARG A 41 0.90 6.35 -8.08
N ASP A 42 0.47 5.58 -9.08
CA ASP A 42 1.19 4.39 -9.58
C ASP A 42 2.22 4.74 -10.64
N MET A 43 2.23 5.99 -11.08
CA MET A 43 3.20 6.45 -12.06
C MET A 43 4.57 6.56 -11.37
N ALA A 44 5.59 6.00 -12.00
CA ALA A 44 6.95 5.92 -11.46
C ALA A 44 7.51 7.29 -11.02
N GLN A 45 7.08 8.38 -11.66
CA GLN A 45 7.50 9.75 -11.37
C GLN A 45 7.09 10.28 -9.99
N PHE A 46 6.13 9.66 -9.30
CA PHE A 46 5.65 10.10 -7.98
C PHE A 46 6.15 9.24 -6.82
N HIS A 47 6.98 8.23 -7.10
CA HIS A 47 7.57 7.38 -6.07
C HIS A 47 8.82 8.08 -5.51
N LEU A 48 8.67 8.75 -4.36
CA LEU A 48 9.84 9.21 -3.59
C LEU A 48 10.43 8.04 -2.80
N LYS A 49 11.76 7.93 -2.84
CA LYS A 49 12.49 6.99 -1.98
C LYS A 49 12.58 7.56 -0.57
N GLY A 50 11.95 6.87 0.39
CA GLY A 50 11.99 7.19 1.82
C GLY A 50 10.59 7.06 2.43
N SER A 51 10.36 5.98 3.16
CA SER A 51 9.13 5.85 3.93
C SER A 51 9.33 6.50 5.31
N ASP A 52 8.48 7.46 5.67
CA ASP A 52 8.48 8.08 7.01
C ASP A 52 8.29 7.05 8.14
N ARG A 53 7.76 5.86 7.79
CA ARG A 53 7.59 4.72 8.70
C ARG A 53 8.90 4.25 9.34
N GLU A 54 10.03 4.34 8.64
CA GLU A 54 11.33 3.97 9.24
C GLU A 54 11.75 4.94 10.34
N ILE A 55 11.38 6.22 10.24
CA ILE A 55 11.75 7.24 11.22
C ILE A 55 10.94 7.05 12.50
N GLU A 56 9.63 6.85 12.39
CA GLU A 56 8.78 6.60 13.57
C GLU A 56 9.20 5.34 14.34
N GLN A 57 9.50 4.24 13.64
CA GLN A 57 9.96 3.01 14.28
C GLN A 57 11.29 3.21 15.02
N ARG A 58 12.26 3.89 14.39
CA ARG A 58 13.54 4.25 15.00
C ARG A 58 13.38 5.12 16.25
N LEU A 59 12.48 6.09 16.20
CA LEU A 59 12.22 6.96 17.36
C LEU A 59 11.55 6.18 18.49
N HIS A 60 10.60 5.29 18.19
CA HIS A 60 9.98 4.43 19.19
C HIS A 60 10.99 3.52 19.90
N GLU A 61 11.92 2.94 19.15
CA GLU A 61 13.01 2.13 19.70
C GLU A 61 13.98 2.99 20.55
N GLN A 62 14.35 4.17 20.06
CA GLN A 62 15.27 5.08 20.76
C GLN A 62 14.72 5.56 22.12
N PHE A 63 13.41 5.78 22.21
CA PHE A 63 12.75 6.25 23.42
C PHE A 63 12.15 5.13 24.29
N GLU A 64 12.37 3.86 23.92
CA GLU A 64 11.81 2.68 24.61
C GLU A 64 10.30 2.79 24.86
N LEU A 65 9.58 3.38 23.88
CA LEU A 65 8.15 3.63 24.03
C LEU A 65 7.36 2.31 24.00
N PRO A 66 6.30 2.18 24.80
CA PRO A 66 5.43 1.01 24.76
C PRO A 66 4.75 0.88 23.39
N LYS A 67 4.25 -0.33 23.10
CA LYS A 67 3.52 -0.60 21.86
C LYS A 67 2.35 0.37 21.73
N SER A 68 2.24 0.99 20.56
CA SER A 68 1.15 1.92 20.27
C SER A 68 -0.20 1.25 20.45
N GLN A 69 -1.15 1.97 21.04
CA GLN A 69 -2.51 1.48 21.21
C GLN A 69 -3.13 1.17 19.83
N PRO A 70 -3.65 -0.04 19.62
CA PRO A 70 -4.32 -0.37 18.37
C PRO A 70 -5.55 0.53 18.19
N LEU A 71 -5.71 1.14 17.01
CA LEU A 71 -6.88 1.98 16.74
C LEU A 71 -8.10 1.15 16.35
N LEU A 72 -7.86 0.03 15.67
CA LEU A 72 -8.90 -0.82 15.09
C LEU A 72 -8.65 -2.28 15.47
N SER A 73 -9.69 -2.94 15.96
CA SER A 73 -9.73 -4.41 16.08
C SER A 73 -10.78 -4.96 15.13
N ASP A 74 -10.39 -6.02 14.42
CA ASP A 74 -11.27 -6.74 13.50
C ASP A 74 -12.10 -7.75 14.28
N MET A 75 -13.42 -7.55 14.29
CA MET A 75 -14.35 -8.47 14.96
C MET A 75 -14.36 -9.88 14.34
N SER A 76 -13.82 -10.04 13.14
CA SER A 76 -13.69 -11.35 12.48
C SER A 76 -12.54 -12.19 13.05
N LYS A 77 -11.66 -11.59 13.87
CA LYS A 77 -10.52 -12.27 14.51
C LYS A 77 -10.89 -12.72 15.92
N GLU A 78 -10.39 -13.89 16.32
CA GLU A 78 -10.82 -14.61 17.53
C GLU A 78 -10.43 -13.96 18.88
N GLN A 79 -9.52 -12.98 18.89
CA GLN A 79 -9.01 -12.39 20.14
C GLN A 79 -9.08 -10.86 20.10
N VAL A 80 -10.28 -10.35 20.35
CA VAL A 80 -10.47 -8.94 20.74
C VAL A 80 -10.22 -8.84 22.25
N ILE A 81 -9.29 -7.98 22.66
CA ILE A 81 -9.07 -7.66 24.07
C ILE A 81 -10.25 -6.81 24.53
N ASP A 82 -10.91 -7.21 25.61
CA ASP A 82 -12.05 -6.51 26.21
C ASP A 82 -11.81 -6.38 27.73
N HIS A 83 -11.65 -5.15 28.20
CA HIS A 83 -11.43 -4.84 29.62
C HIS A 83 -12.70 -4.50 30.39
N SER A 84 -13.88 -4.59 29.78
CA SER A 84 -15.16 -4.30 30.43
C SER A 84 -15.41 -5.20 31.66
N LEU A 85 -15.02 -6.48 31.58
CA LEU A 85 -15.12 -7.41 32.71
C LEU A 85 -14.21 -7.02 33.88
N VAL A 86 -13.00 -6.55 33.60
CA VAL A 86 -12.06 -6.08 34.63
C VAL A 86 -12.62 -4.84 35.32
N PHE A 87 -13.19 -3.91 34.56
CA PHE A 87 -13.86 -2.74 35.12
C PHE A 87 -15.05 -3.13 36.00
N GLN A 88 -15.90 -4.06 35.54
CA GLN A 88 -17.07 -4.51 36.30
C GLN A 88 -16.70 -5.23 37.61
N GLN A 89 -15.64 -6.03 37.62
CA GLN A 89 -15.27 -6.86 38.77
C GLN A 89 -14.31 -6.19 39.75
N GLN A 90 -13.36 -5.40 39.23
CA GLN A 90 -12.21 -4.88 40.00
C GLN A 90 -12.17 -3.34 40.03
N GLY A 91 -13.05 -2.68 39.28
CA GLY A 91 -13.20 -1.23 39.26
C GLY A 91 -12.18 -0.50 38.39
N LEU A 92 -12.18 0.83 38.52
CA LEU A 92 -11.50 1.76 37.62
C LEU A 92 -9.97 1.67 37.68
N ALA A 93 -9.38 1.44 38.87
CA ALA A 93 -7.92 1.36 39.01
C ALA A 93 -7.34 0.13 38.31
N ALA A 94 -8.02 -1.02 38.43
CA ALA A 94 -7.64 -2.25 37.74
C ALA A 94 -7.83 -2.15 36.23
N PHE A 95 -8.89 -1.46 35.78
CA PHE A 95 -9.08 -1.14 34.37
C PHE A 95 -7.93 -0.31 33.80
N HIS A 96 -7.51 0.78 34.46
CA HIS A 96 -6.38 1.58 33.97
C HIS A 96 -5.08 0.78 33.92
N LEU A 97 -4.82 -0.05 34.93
CA LEU A 97 -3.63 -0.89 34.95
C LEU A 97 -3.63 -1.88 33.79
N SER A 98 -4.74 -2.59 33.58
CA SER A 98 -4.88 -3.54 32.46
C SER A 98 -4.75 -2.84 31.10
N GLN A 99 -5.34 -1.65 30.94
CA GLN A 99 -5.21 -0.84 29.72
C GLN A 99 -3.78 -0.35 29.46
N CYS A 100 -3.03 0.02 30.51
CA CYS A 100 -1.62 0.38 30.37
C CYS A 100 -0.72 -0.81 30.01
N LEU A 101 -1.07 -2.02 30.46
CA LEU A 101 -0.32 -3.23 30.16
C LEU A 101 -0.64 -3.80 28.76
N GLN A 102 -1.91 -3.84 28.39
CA GLN A 102 -2.40 -4.45 27.14
C GLN A 102 -3.52 -3.60 26.52
N PRO A 103 -3.20 -2.49 25.83
CA PRO A 103 -4.22 -1.54 25.40
C PRO A 103 -5.27 -2.18 24.48
N GLU A 104 -6.54 -2.04 24.87
CA GLU A 104 -7.71 -2.38 24.05
C GLU A 104 -7.82 -1.43 22.85
N ALA A 105 -8.33 -1.95 21.75
CA ALA A 105 -8.53 -1.15 20.55
C ALA A 105 -9.59 -0.08 20.75
N VAL A 106 -9.36 1.12 20.19
CA VAL A 106 -10.31 2.24 20.33
C VAL A 106 -11.67 1.92 19.69
N VAL A 107 -11.66 1.19 18.57
CA VAL A 107 -12.88 0.79 17.86
C VAL A 107 -12.80 -0.67 17.40
N THR A 108 -13.79 -1.46 17.80
CA THR A 108 -14.07 -2.80 17.28
C THR A 108 -15.02 -2.68 16.09
N ARG A 109 -14.58 -3.09 14.89
CA ARG A 109 -15.44 -3.13 13.69
C ARG A 109 -14.99 -4.24 12.75
N GLY A 110 -15.82 -4.59 11.76
CA GLY A 110 -15.37 -5.49 10.68
C GLY A 110 -14.20 -4.86 9.89
N ALA A 111 -13.40 -5.71 9.24
CA ALA A 111 -12.18 -5.33 8.51
C ALA A 111 -12.29 -4.08 7.63
N VAL A 112 -13.48 -3.82 7.05
CA VAL A 112 -13.73 -2.65 6.22
C VAL A 112 -14.92 -1.86 6.77
N PRO A 113 -14.79 -0.53 6.89
CA PRO A 113 -15.93 0.33 7.15
C PRO A 113 -17.07 0.17 6.14
N ILE A 114 -18.33 0.28 6.56
CA ILE A 114 -19.48 0.13 5.64
C ILE A 114 -19.43 1.13 4.48
N GLU A 115 -19.02 2.37 4.75
CA GLU A 115 -18.86 3.43 3.74
C GLU A 115 -17.76 3.07 2.74
N VAL A 116 -16.63 2.57 3.25
CA VAL A 116 -15.50 2.13 2.42
C VAL A 116 -15.86 0.89 1.62
N SER A 117 -16.69 -0.01 2.14
CA SER A 117 -17.17 -1.18 1.41
C SER A 117 -17.95 -0.79 0.15
N GLN A 118 -18.82 0.23 0.24
CA GLN A 118 -19.56 0.75 -0.92
C GLN A 118 -18.65 1.40 -1.95
N VAL A 119 -17.66 2.19 -1.49
CA VAL A 119 -16.66 2.80 -2.37
C VAL A 119 -15.83 1.72 -3.06
N LEU A 120 -15.32 0.75 -2.29
CA LEU A 120 -14.55 -0.35 -2.81
C LEU A 120 -15.33 -1.14 -3.84
N ALA A 121 -16.63 -1.43 -3.64
CA ALA A 121 -17.43 -2.16 -4.61
C ALA A 121 -17.33 -1.54 -6.03
N ASN A 122 -17.25 -0.21 -6.10
CA ASN A 122 -17.14 0.59 -7.33
C ASN A 122 -15.70 0.87 -7.79
N CYS A 123 -14.68 0.61 -6.97
CA CYS A 123 -13.28 0.78 -7.34
C CYS A 123 -12.77 -0.30 -8.31
N SER A 124 -11.71 0.04 -9.05
CA SER A 124 -11.00 -0.89 -9.93
C SER A 124 -10.37 -2.04 -9.15
N LEU A 125 -10.05 -3.14 -9.85
CA LEU A 125 -9.41 -4.32 -9.25
C LEU A 125 -8.05 -3.97 -8.62
N VAL A 126 -7.27 -3.09 -9.26
CA VAL A 126 -6.00 -2.57 -8.75
C VAL A 126 -6.19 -1.88 -7.40
N SER A 127 -7.16 -0.96 -7.32
CA SER A 127 -7.41 -0.20 -6.10
C SER A 127 -7.92 -1.07 -4.96
N LYS A 128 -8.74 -2.10 -5.27
CA LYS A 128 -9.18 -3.11 -4.30
C LYS A 128 -8.00 -3.90 -3.74
N ALA A 129 -7.15 -4.44 -4.62
CA ALA A 129 -6.02 -5.29 -4.24
C ALA A 129 -4.95 -4.54 -3.42
N LYS A 130 -4.76 -3.24 -3.67
CA LYS A 130 -3.91 -2.40 -2.80
C LYS A 130 -4.52 -2.16 -1.44
N TYR A 131 -5.83 -1.92 -1.38
CA TYR A 131 -6.52 -1.70 -0.12
C TYR A 131 -6.50 -2.95 0.76
N THR A 132 -6.62 -4.14 0.18
CA THR A 132 -6.51 -5.41 0.91
C THR A 132 -5.08 -5.76 1.32
N GLY A 133 -4.08 -5.07 0.75
CA GLY A 133 -2.66 -5.34 1.00
C GLY A 133 -2.10 -6.51 0.18
N ASP A 134 -2.85 -7.02 -0.81
CA ASP A 134 -2.40 -8.07 -1.73
C ASP A 134 -1.36 -7.55 -2.74
N LEU A 135 -1.35 -6.23 -2.96
CA LEU A 135 -0.37 -5.52 -3.77
C LEU A 135 0.28 -4.44 -2.90
N THR A 136 1.58 -4.59 -2.60
CA THR A 136 2.33 -3.57 -1.87
C THR A 136 3.04 -2.61 -2.82
N ASP A 137 3.19 -1.35 -2.41
CA ASP A 137 3.92 -0.33 -3.18
C ASP A 137 5.39 -0.72 -3.43
N GLU A 138 5.95 -1.64 -2.63
CA GLU A 138 7.29 -2.20 -2.84
C GLU A 138 7.33 -3.22 -3.98
N ASP A 139 6.32 -4.10 -4.11
CA ASP A 139 6.16 -5.01 -5.26
C ASP A 139 5.96 -4.25 -6.58
N LEU A 140 5.45 -3.02 -6.47
CA LEU A 140 5.18 -2.06 -7.53
C LEU A 140 6.42 -1.26 -7.96
N SER A 141 7.38 -1.10 -7.06
CA SER A 141 8.65 -0.42 -7.33
C SER A 141 9.58 -1.37 -8.08
N ILE A 142 9.42 -1.43 -9.40
CA ILE A 142 10.52 -1.89 -10.25
C ILE A 142 11.72 -1.03 -9.86
N ASN A 143 12.90 -1.64 -9.74
CA ASN A 143 14.20 -0.96 -9.62
C ASN A 143 14.50 -0.12 -10.89
N THR A 144 13.59 0.77 -11.27
CA THR A 144 13.80 1.81 -12.26
C THR A 144 14.62 2.90 -11.57
N PRO A 145 15.76 3.32 -12.14
CA PRO A 145 16.41 4.55 -11.69
C PRO A 145 15.36 5.65 -11.66
N HIS A 146 15.35 6.44 -10.58
CA HIS A 146 14.34 7.47 -10.38
C HIS A 146 14.32 8.38 -11.61
N PHE A 147 13.15 8.87 -12.03
CA PHE A 147 13.02 9.66 -13.26
C PHE A 147 14.02 10.83 -13.31
N VAL A 148 14.30 11.45 -12.17
CA VAL A 148 15.33 12.50 -12.05
C VAL A 148 16.73 11.95 -12.35
N ASP A 149 17.08 10.76 -11.86
CA ASP A 149 18.37 10.13 -12.16
C ASP A 149 18.49 9.80 -13.65
N GLN A 150 17.40 9.36 -14.28
CA GLN A 150 17.35 9.12 -15.73
C GLN A 150 17.57 10.40 -16.53
N LEU A 151 16.92 11.51 -16.14
CA LEU A 151 17.13 12.81 -16.79
C LEU A 151 18.57 13.32 -16.61
N VAL A 152 19.15 13.13 -15.43
CA VAL A 152 20.55 13.46 -15.17
C VAL A 152 21.47 12.61 -16.05
N GLN A 153 21.24 11.31 -16.14
CA GLN A 153 22.01 10.42 -17.02
C GLN A 153 21.87 10.80 -18.49
N GLN A 154 20.66 11.10 -18.96
CA GLN A 154 20.43 11.53 -20.34
C GLN A 154 21.16 12.84 -20.65
N ARG A 155 21.15 13.79 -19.71
CA ARG A 155 21.88 15.05 -19.86
C ARG A 155 23.39 14.83 -19.93
N LEU A 156 23.94 13.98 -19.06
CA LEU A 156 25.36 13.63 -19.09
C LEU A 156 25.77 12.95 -20.40
N LEU A 157 24.94 12.04 -20.92
CA LEU A 157 25.19 11.40 -22.22
C LEU A 157 25.13 12.39 -23.39
N ALA A 158 24.22 13.36 -23.35
CA ALA A 158 24.13 14.40 -24.37
C ALA A 158 25.39 15.29 -24.40
N GLU A 159 25.99 15.57 -23.24
CA GLU A 159 27.24 16.35 -23.13
C GLU A 159 28.47 15.59 -23.67
N ILE A 160 28.44 14.26 -23.73
CA ILE A 160 29.54 13.42 -24.24
C ILE A 160 29.49 13.27 -25.79
N ILE A 161 28.32 13.54 -26.40
CA ILE A 161 28.08 13.36 -27.84
C ILE A 161 28.40 14.64 -28.65
N VAL A 162 28.76 15.75 -27.97
CA VAL A 162 29.26 17.00 -28.57
C VAL A 162 30.79 17.03 -28.51
#